data_AF-N6VX06-F1
#
_entry.id   AF-N6VX06-F1
#
_cell.length_a   1.000
_cell.length_b   1.000
_cell.length_c   1.000
_cell.angle_alpha   90.00
_cell.angle_beta   90.00
_cell.angle_gamma   90.00
#
_symmetry.space_group_name_H-M   'P 1'
#
loop_
_entity.id
_entity.type
_entity.pdbx_description
1 polymer ?
#
loop_
_entity_poly.entity_id
_entity_poly.type
_entity_poly.pdbx_seq_one_letter_code
_entity_poly.pdbx_strand_id
1 'polypeptide(L)'
;MEFFNREKEINEILSIIEFEPNFIYFVYGPINSGKTALINEIINNRLDKDKYVVFYFDLREIFISKYDDFIEVLFEEYNENK
;
A
#
# COMPACT_ATOMS: atom_id res chain seq x y z
N MET A 1 -5.54 6.49 -17.79
CA MET A 1 -6.59 5.46 -17.93
C MET A 1 -7.49 5.62 -16.72
N GLU A 2 -8.79 5.76 -16.90
CA GLU A 2 -9.72 5.94 -15.77
C GLU A 2 -9.84 4.64 -14.96
N PHE A 3 -9.87 4.78 -13.63
CA PHE A 3 -10.03 3.66 -12.70
C PHE A 3 -11.52 3.41 -12.47
N PHE A 4 -12.08 2.38 -13.10
CA PHE A 4 -13.53 2.18 -13.13
C PHE A 4 -14.03 1.18 -12.08
N ASN A 5 -15.21 1.48 -11.53
CA ASN A 5 -16.07 0.55 -10.79
C ASN A 5 -15.42 -0.13 -9.58
N ARG A 6 -14.75 0.66 -8.73
CA ARG A 6 -14.09 0.20 -7.48
C ARG A 6 -14.39 1.09 -6.27
N GLU A 7 -15.39 1.96 -6.38
CA GLU A 7 -15.74 2.93 -5.33
C GLU A 7 -16.10 2.25 -4.01
N LYS A 8 -16.73 1.07 -4.07
CA LYS A 8 -17.04 0.30 -2.87
C LYS A 8 -15.76 -0.12 -2.14
N GLU A 9 -14.80 -0.73 -2.84
CA GLU A 9 -13.53 -1.15 -2.24
C GLU A 9 -12.69 0.03 -1.78
N ILE A 10 -12.69 1.15 -2.51
CA ILE A 10 -12.02 2.40 -2.10
C ILE A 10 -12.58 2.88 -0.76
N ASN A 11 -13.91 3.00 -0.65
CA ASN A 11 -14.55 3.48 0.58
C ASN A 11 -14.32 2.54 1.76
N GLU A 12 -14.34 1.22 1.54
CA GLU A 12 -14.01 0.24 2.58
C GLU A 12 -12.57 0.40 3.09
N ILE A 13 -11.59 0.55 2.20
CA ILE A 13 -10.18 0.74 2.58
C ILE A 13 -9.96 2.08 3.27
N LEU A 14 -10.57 3.18 2.78
CA LEU A 14 -10.46 4.49 3.43
C LEU A 14 -11.05 4.47 4.84
N SER A 15 -12.21 3.85 5.03
CA SER A 15 -12.83 3.66 6.35
C SER A 15 -11.92 2.89 7.31
N ILE A 16 -11.23 1.86 6.81
CA ILE A 16 -10.22 1.11 7.58
C ILE A 16 -9.05 2.01 7.99
N ILE A 17 -8.53 2.85 7.08
CA ILE A 17 -7.39 3.73 7.35
C ILE A 17 -7.76 4.85 8.34
N GLU A 18 -9.01 5.33 8.30
CA GLU A 18 -9.51 6.36 9.23
C GLU A 18 -9.74 5.84 10.65
N PHE A 19 -9.90 4.53 10.81
CA PHE A 19 -10.07 3.88 12.11
C PHE A 19 -8.74 3.77 12.88
N GLU A 20 -8.82 3.62 14.21
CA GLU A 20 -7.64 3.45 15.05
C GLU A 20 -6.87 2.16 14.66
N PRO A 21 -5.56 2.24 14.34
CA PRO A 21 -4.81 1.07 13.87
C PRO A 21 -4.75 -0.04 14.93
N ASN A 22 -5.43 -1.15 14.66
CA ASN A 22 -5.47 -2.31 15.57
C ASN A 22 -5.41 -3.67 14.84
N PHE A 23 -5.46 -3.70 13.51
CA PHE A 23 -5.43 -4.91 12.70
C PHE A 23 -4.48 -4.79 11.51
N ILE A 24 -3.99 -5.95 11.05
CA ILE A 24 -3.30 -6.09 9.77
C ILE A 24 -4.33 -6.54 8.74
N TYR A 25 -4.51 -5.75 7.69
CA TYR A 25 -5.47 -6.03 6.62
C TYR A 25 -4.78 -6.67 5.42
N PHE A 26 -5.37 -7.76 4.92
CA PHE A 26 -4.89 -8.46 3.73
C PHE A 26 -5.83 -8.20 2.55
N VAL A 27 -5.30 -7.60 1.48
CA VAL A 27 -6.02 -7.46 0.21
C VAL A 27 -5.62 -8.60 -0.71
N TYR A 28 -6.55 -9.53 -0.98
CA TYR A 28 -6.31 -10.74 -1.75
C TYR A 28 -7.26 -10.89 -2.95
N GLY A 29 -6.89 -11.75 -3.90
CA GLY A 29 -7.67 -12.03 -5.10
C GLY A 29 -6.80 -12.53 -6.26
N PRO A 30 -7.39 -12.92 -7.40
CA PRO A 30 -6.68 -13.46 -8.56
C PRO A 30 -5.55 -12.55 -9.08
N ILE A 31 -4.52 -13.11 -9.71
CA ILE A 31 -3.51 -12.30 -10.39
C ILE A 31 -4.17 -11.41 -11.45
N ASN A 32 -3.67 -10.18 -11.62
CA ASN A 32 -4.23 -9.17 -12.53
C ASN A 32 -5.67 -8.71 -12.21
N SER A 33 -6.20 -8.99 -11.02
CA SER A 33 -7.50 -8.46 -10.58
C SER A 33 -7.49 -6.95 -10.24
N GLY A 34 -6.38 -6.25 -10.46
CA GLY A 34 -6.25 -4.81 -10.20
C GLY A 34 -5.95 -4.41 -8.74
N LYS A 35 -5.52 -5.34 -7.87
CA LYS A 35 -5.18 -5.03 -6.47
C LYS A 35 -4.12 -3.93 -6.33
N THR A 36 -2.99 -4.08 -7.03
CA THR A 36 -1.92 -3.07 -7.02
C THR A 36 -2.42 -1.72 -7.54
N ALA A 37 -3.23 -1.73 -8.60
CA ALA A 37 -3.83 -0.51 -9.15
C ALA A 37 -4.79 0.17 -8.15
N LEU A 38 -5.59 -0.60 -7.40
CA LEU A 38 -6.49 -0.09 -6.35
C LEU A 38 -5.71 0.61 -5.23
N ILE A 39 -4.66 -0.04 -4.71
CA ILE A 39 -3.83 0.55 -3.65
C ILE A 39 -3.14 1.82 -4.14
N ASN A 40 -2.62 1.81 -5.37
CA ASN A 40 -1.97 2.99 -5.95
C ASN A 40 -2.96 4.14 -6.21
N GLU A 41 -4.19 3.86 -6.62
CA GLU A 41 -5.25 4.87 -6.76
C GLU A 41 -5.54 5.54 -5.41
N ILE A 42 -5.66 4.74 -4.35
CA ILE A 42 -5.94 5.26 -3.00
C ILE A 42 -4.79 6.16 -2.51
N ILE A 43 -3.56 5.65 -2.54
CA ILE A 43 -2.37 6.37 -2.05
C ILE A 43 -2.16 7.68 -2.82
N ASN A 44 -2.29 7.65 -4.15
CA ASN A 44 -1.91 8.79 -4.97
C ASN A 44 -3.00 9.86 -5.06
N ASN A 45 -4.28 9.44 -5.08
CA ASN A 45 -5.40 10.29 -5.49
C ASN A 45 -6.50 10.45 -4.43
N ARG A 46 -6.62 9.55 -3.45
CA ARG A 46 -7.75 9.55 -2.50
C ARG A 46 -7.35 9.84 -1.06
N LEU A 47 -6.12 9.50 -0.68
CA LEU A 47 -5.61 9.67 0.67
C LEU A 47 -5.23 11.13 0.96
N ASP A 48 -5.59 11.61 2.14
CA ASP A 48 -5.16 12.93 2.64
C ASP A 48 -3.67 12.89 3.00
N LYS A 49 -2.85 13.53 2.16
CA LYS A 49 -1.38 13.55 2.30
C LYS A 49 -0.89 14.45 3.44
N ASP A 50 -1.74 15.33 3.96
CA ASP A 50 -1.41 16.14 5.14
C ASP A 50 -1.61 15.35 6.44
N LYS A 51 -2.46 14.30 6.40
CA LYS A 51 -2.77 13.45 7.55
C LYS A 51 -1.92 12.18 7.62
N TYR A 52 -1.57 11.59 6.47
CA TYR A 52 -0.93 10.28 6.41
C TYR A 52 0.41 10.31 5.69
N VAL A 53 1.41 9.64 6.28
CA VAL A 53 2.67 9.31 5.62
C VAL A 53 2.60 7.85 5.16
N VAL A 54 2.85 7.62 3.88
CA VAL A 54 2.72 6.30 3.26
C VAL A 54 4.10 5.69 3.03
N PHE A 55 4.28 4.46 3.50
CA PHE A 55 5.40 3.59 3.16
C PHE A 55 4.90 2.48 2.24
N TYR A 56 5.45 2.40 1.04
CA TYR A 56 5.01 1.46 0.01
C TYR A 56 6.19 0.65 -0.51
N PHE A 57 6.10 -0.68 -0.40
CA PHE A 57 7.13 -1.61 -0.85
C PHE A 57 6.55 -2.57 -1.89
N ASP A 58 7.06 -2.55 -3.13
CA ASP A 58 6.72 -3.57 -4.13
C ASP A 58 7.64 -4.79 -3.98
N LEU A 59 7.20 -5.74 -3.15
CA LEU A 59 7.93 -6.98 -2.90
C LEU A 59 8.03 -7.91 -4.14
N ARG A 60 7.40 -7.58 -5.28
CA ARG A 60 7.61 -8.34 -6.53
C ARG A 60 8.90 -7.93 -7.24
N GLU A 61 9.31 -6.67 -7.09
CA GLU A 61 10.54 -6.15 -7.68
C GLU A 61 11.75 -6.44 -6.79
N ILE A 62 11.51 -6.58 -5.49
CA ILE A 62 12.54 -6.81 -4.49
C ILE A 62 12.72 -8.31 -4.27
N PHE A 63 13.93 -8.80 -4.51
CA PHE A 63 14.28 -10.18 -4.19
C PHE A 63 14.64 -10.30 -2.70
N ILE A 64 13.72 -10.84 -1.91
CA ILE A 64 13.91 -11.06 -0.47
C ILE A 64 14.16 -12.55 -0.25
N SER A 65 15.39 -12.90 0.10
CA SER A 65 15.79 -14.29 0.30
C SER A 65 15.95 -14.67 1.77
N LYS A 66 16.21 -13.67 2.63
CA LYS A 66 16.47 -13.83 4.06
C LYS A 66 15.84 -12.68 4.87
N TYR A 67 15.78 -12.89 6.18
CA TYR A 67 15.26 -11.91 7.12
C TYR A 67 16.02 -10.58 7.05
N ASP A 68 17.35 -10.63 6.95
CA ASP A 68 18.18 -9.44 6.89
C ASP A 68 17.84 -8.58 5.65
N ASP A 69 17.68 -9.20 4.47
CA ASP A 69 17.23 -8.53 3.24
C ASP A 69 15.88 -7.82 3.43
N PHE A 70 14.95 -8.41 4.19
CA PHE A 70 13.64 -7.80 4.48
C PHE A 70 13.76 -6.58 5.39
N ILE A 71 14.61 -6.63 6.42
CA ILE A 71 14.87 -5.51 7.32
C ILE A 71 15.57 -4.38 6.58
N GLU A 72 16.54 -4.70 5.74
CA GLU A 72 17.23 -3.74 4.88
C GLU A 72 16.21 -2.98 4.00
N VAL A 73 15.34 -3.70 3.31
CA VAL A 73 14.29 -3.12 2.47
C VAL A 73 13.34 -2.22 3.25
N LEU A 74 12.89 -2.64 4.42
CA LEU A 74 11.93 -1.84 5.21
C LEU A 74 12.53 -0.57 5.82
N PHE A 75 13.82 -0.58 6.15
CA PHE A 75 14.44 0.46 6.98
C PHE A 75 15.58 1.23 6.31
N GLU A 76 16.15 0.77 5.20
CA GLU A 76 17.16 1.54 4.45
C GLU A 76 16.55 2.57 3.50
N GLU A 77 15.37 2.33 2.92
CA GLU A 77 14.65 3.38 2.16
C GLU A 77 14.37 4.64 3.00
N TYR A 78 14.35 4.52 4.33
CA TYR A 78 14.22 5.67 5.25
C TYR A 78 15.47 6.55 5.30
N ASN A 79 16.65 6.06 4.90
CA ASN A 79 17.92 6.78 5.05
C ASN A 79 18.32 7.58 3.81
N GLU A 80 17.78 7.27 2.63
CA GLU A 80 18.10 8.01 1.39
C GLU A 80 17.41 9.39 1.30
N ASN A 81 16.42 9.67 2.17
CA ASN A 81 15.72 10.95 2.24
C ASN A 81 16.26 11.92 3.32
N LYS A 82 17.57 11.87 3.63
CA LYS A 82 18.25 12.83 4.52
C LYS A 82 19.30 13.68 3.83
#